data_AF-A0A3C0Z571-F1
#
_entry.id   AF-A0A3C0Z571-F1
#
_cell.length_a   1.000
_cell.length_b   1.000
_cell.length_c   1.000
_cell.angle_alpha   90.00
_cell.angle_beta   90.00
_cell.angle_gamma   90.00
#
_symmetry.space_group_name_H-M   'P 1'
#
loop_
_entity.id
_entity.type
_entity.pdbx_description
1 polymer ?
#
loop_
_entity_poly.entity_id
_entity_poly.type
_entity_poly.pdbx_seq_one_letter_code
_entity_poly.pdbx_strand_id
1 'polypeptide(L)'
;MPPLRSSRECTARPSQFNQQEVFGMRHAARYVVETHAHISTLYEPVEAKSKNWQGVAVPVDNSAMCLYDMERYGIDMTFIKPPSQIGPPNEMHAEMVDRHPDKFRAFCTDQTQKLKVAQGEAEWDIDSSAAEVDAALATGRFIGIGEFVPRDWDPRKIYTFEER
;
A
#
# COMPACT_ATOMS: atom_id res chain seq x y z
N MET A 1 57.75 34.81 -38.49
CA MET A 1 56.33 34.59 -38.12
C MET A 1 55.87 33.28 -38.76
N PRO A 2 55.48 32.26 -37.97
CA PRO A 2 55.00 30.99 -38.50
C PRO A 2 53.48 31.03 -38.80
N PRO A 3 52.98 30.19 -39.73
CA PRO A 3 51.60 30.23 -40.17
C PRO A 3 50.62 29.54 -39.21
N LEU A 4 49.38 30.03 -39.20
CA LEU A 4 48.24 29.60 -38.39
C LEU A 4 47.90 28.11 -38.63
N ARG A 5 47.86 27.32 -37.55
CA ARG A 5 47.40 25.93 -37.54
C ARG A 5 45.87 25.87 -37.66
N SER A 6 45.38 25.01 -38.54
CA SER A 6 43.96 24.69 -38.70
C SER A 6 43.37 24.11 -37.41
N SER A 7 42.15 24.53 -37.12
CA SER A 7 41.32 24.06 -36.00
C SER A 7 41.10 22.54 -36.12
N ARG A 8 41.57 21.80 -35.11
CA ARG A 8 41.26 20.38 -34.94
C ARG A 8 39.78 20.24 -34.59
N GLU A 9 39.09 19.40 -35.35
CA GLU A 9 37.77 18.89 -35.06
C GLU A 9 37.75 18.22 -33.66
N CYS A 10 36.78 18.64 -32.83
CA CYS A 10 36.48 18.00 -31.56
C CYS A 10 35.71 16.70 -31.84
N THR A 11 36.41 15.60 -32.04
CA THR A 11 35.79 14.28 -32.07
C THR A 11 35.61 13.77 -30.63
N ALA A 12 34.38 13.87 -30.12
CA ALA A 12 33.99 13.20 -28.90
C ALA A 12 34.15 11.67 -29.09
N ARG A 13 35.00 11.05 -28.28
CA ARG A 13 35.09 9.59 -28.20
C ARG A 13 33.79 9.08 -27.56
N PRO A 14 33.07 8.12 -28.16
CA PRO A 14 31.99 7.45 -27.44
C PRO A 14 32.63 6.62 -26.33
N SER A 15 32.33 6.96 -25.07
CA SER A 15 32.63 6.09 -23.94
C SER A 15 31.92 4.77 -24.18
N GLN A 16 32.69 3.69 -24.23
CA GLN A 16 32.19 2.33 -24.26
C GLN A 16 31.33 2.12 -23.00
N PHE A 17 30.01 2.24 -23.14
CA PHE A 17 29.10 1.71 -22.15
C PHE A 17 29.32 0.19 -22.12
N ASN A 18 29.82 -0.29 -21.00
CA ASN A 18 30.09 -1.69 -20.77
C ASN A 18 28.77 -2.46 -20.88
N GLN A 19 28.62 -3.30 -21.92
CA GLN A 19 27.36 -4.01 -22.22
C GLN A 19 26.97 -5.06 -21.15
N GLN A 20 27.77 -5.21 -20.08
CA GLN A 20 27.52 -6.17 -19.01
C GLN A 20 26.62 -5.65 -17.87
N GLU A 21 26.31 -4.35 -17.80
CA GLU A 21 25.37 -3.79 -16.79
C GLU A 21 23.93 -3.60 -17.31
N VAL A 22 23.60 -4.16 -18.47
CA VAL A 22 22.29 -3.94 -19.12
C VAL A 22 21.18 -4.82 -18.54
N PHE A 23 21.49 -5.72 -17.60
CA PHE A 23 20.48 -6.59 -16.96
C PHE A 23 19.68 -5.94 -15.82
N GLY A 24 19.92 -4.66 -15.49
CA GLY A 24 19.25 -3.98 -14.37
C GLY A 24 18.50 -2.69 -14.68
N MET A 25 18.80 -2.00 -15.79
CA MET A 25 18.12 -0.75 -16.15
C MET A 25 17.07 -1.01 -17.22
N ARG A 26 15.81 -1.20 -16.82
CA ARG A 26 14.72 -1.39 -17.78
C ARG A 26 14.41 -0.11 -18.56
N HIS A 27 14.46 1.07 -17.93
CA HIS A 27 14.29 2.37 -18.59
C HIS A 27 14.95 3.50 -17.77
N ALA A 28 15.60 4.47 -18.41
CA ALA A 28 16.13 5.65 -17.72
C ALA A 28 14.96 6.50 -17.16
N ALA A 29 15.00 6.81 -15.86
CA ALA A 29 14.04 7.68 -15.13
C ALA A 29 12.58 7.19 -15.02
N ARG A 30 12.29 5.90 -15.23
CA ARG A 30 10.95 5.32 -14.95
C ARG A 30 10.82 4.96 -13.47
N TYR A 31 9.69 5.30 -12.87
CA TYR A 31 9.24 4.79 -11.57
C TYR A 31 7.72 4.59 -11.60
N VAL A 32 7.27 3.34 -11.51
CA VAL A 32 5.84 2.96 -11.60
C VAL A 32 5.33 2.56 -10.24
N VAL A 33 4.21 3.17 -9.85
CA VAL A 33 3.56 2.93 -8.56
C VAL A 33 2.21 2.28 -8.79
N GLU A 34 1.99 1.10 -8.22
CA GLU A 34 0.65 0.55 -8.01
C GLU A 34 0.02 1.28 -6.82
N THR A 35 -1.05 2.02 -7.07
CA THR A 35 -1.67 2.91 -6.06
C THR A 35 -2.77 2.23 -5.25
N HIS A 36 -3.19 1.03 -5.64
CA HIS A 36 -4.30 0.32 -5.04
C HIS A 36 -4.11 -1.20 -5.13
N ALA A 37 -3.64 -1.83 -4.05
CA ALA A 37 -3.54 -3.27 -3.96
C ALA A 37 -4.09 -3.82 -2.63
N HIS A 38 -4.86 -4.90 -2.72
CA HIS A 38 -5.28 -5.71 -1.58
C HIS A 38 -4.49 -7.02 -1.58
N ILE A 39 -3.48 -7.12 -0.73
CA ILE A 39 -2.56 -8.27 -0.67
C ILE A 39 -2.60 -8.99 0.68
N SER A 40 -3.63 -8.73 1.47
CA SER A 40 -3.68 -9.12 2.88
C SER A 40 -4.90 -9.97 3.25
N THR A 41 -5.76 -10.31 2.28
CA THR A 41 -7.04 -10.99 2.49
C THR A 41 -7.26 -12.11 1.48
N LEU A 42 -7.80 -13.23 1.96
CA LEU A 42 -8.66 -14.09 1.14
C LEU A 42 -10.11 -13.65 1.37
N TYR A 43 -10.85 -13.43 0.29
CA TYR A 43 -12.26 -13.01 0.32
C TYR A 43 -13.20 -14.19 0.66
N GLU A 44 -12.82 -14.98 1.65
CA GLU A 44 -13.62 -16.05 2.25
C GLU A 44 -14.15 -15.54 3.59
N PRO A 45 -15.41 -15.08 3.67
CA PRO A 45 -15.93 -14.46 4.88
C PRO A 45 -16.23 -15.50 5.96
N VAL A 46 -15.68 -15.28 7.15
CA VAL A 46 -16.11 -15.95 8.39
C VAL A 46 -17.28 -15.15 8.98
N GLU A 47 -18.35 -15.83 9.40
CA GLU A 47 -19.54 -15.17 9.94
C GLU A 47 -19.21 -14.31 11.19
N ALA A 48 -19.72 -13.08 11.24
CA ALA A 48 -19.58 -12.23 12.41
C ALA A 48 -20.52 -12.68 13.53
N LYS A 49 -20.09 -12.47 14.79
CA LYS A 49 -20.94 -12.76 15.96
C LYS A 49 -22.00 -11.68 16.17
N SER A 50 -21.68 -10.44 15.82
CA SER A 50 -22.64 -9.34 15.86
C SER A 50 -23.61 -9.43 14.68
N LYS A 51 -24.91 -9.53 14.97
CA LYS A 51 -25.98 -9.83 14.00
C LYS A 51 -26.12 -8.80 12.87
N ASN A 52 -25.62 -7.59 13.06
CA ASN A 52 -25.72 -6.50 12.09
C ASN A 52 -24.37 -6.17 11.45
N TRP A 53 -23.33 -6.98 11.64
CA TRP A 53 -21.99 -6.70 11.11
C TRP A 53 -21.61 -7.70 10.02
N GLN A 54 -20.81 -7.24 9.07
CA GLN A 54 -20.33 -8.06 7.96
C GLN A 54 -19.36 -9.13 8.45
N GLY A 55 -19.23 -10.22 7.68
CA GLY A 55 -18.25 -11.26 7.95
C GLY A 55 -16.81 -10.74 7.97
N VAL A 56 -15.96 -11.42 8.73
CA VAL A 56 -14.55 -11.13 8.89
C VAL A 56 -13.76 -11.89 7.82
N ALA A 57 -12.89 -11.18 7.10
CA ALA A 57 -12.02 -11.80 6.11
C ALA A 57 -10.92 -12.62 6.79
N VAL A 58 -10.49 -13.70 6.14
CA VAL A 58 -9.31 -14.46 6.59
C VAL A 58 -8.05 -13.67 6.21
N PRO A 59 -7.23 -13.24 7.19
CA PRO A 59 -5.94 -12.60 6.93
C PRO A 59 -4.98 -13.54 6.20
N VAL A 60 -4.37 -13.09 5.11
CA VAL A 60 -3.32 -13.82 4.41
C VAL A 60 -2.26 -12.87 3.90
N ASP A 61 -0.99 -13.18 4.16
CA ASP A 61 0.14 -12.41 3.65
C ASP A 61 0.49 -12.87 2.23
N ASN A 62 -0.02 -12.15 1.22
CA ASN A 62 0.31 -12.39 -0.19
C ASN A 62 1.48 -11.52 -0.68
N SER A 63 2.33 -10.99 0.21
CA SER A 63 3.43 -10.11 -0.20
C SER A 63 4.39 -10.79 -1.18
N ALA A 64 4.63 -12.10 -1.02
CA ALA A 64 5.52 -12.86 -1.90
C ALA A 64 5.01 -12.92 -3.34
N MET A 65 3.70 -13.13 -3.53
CA MET A 65 3.06 -13.12 -4.85
C MET A 65 3.02 -11.72 -5.44
N CYS A 66 2.74 -10.70 -4.63
CA CYS A 66 2.78 -9.31 -5.07
C CYS A 66 4.18 -8.91 -5.57
N LEU A 67 5.24 -9.28 -4.84
CA LEU A 67 6.63 -9.02 -5.27
C LEU A 67 6.96 -9.71 -6.59
N TYR A 68 6.49 -10.95 -6.78
CA TYR A 68 6.63 -11.66 -8.05
C TYR A 68 5.96 -10.89 -9.20
N ASP A 69 4.72 -10.44 -9.01
CA ASP A 69 4.00 -9.66 -10.04
C ASP A 69 4.68 -8.31 -10.30
N MET A 70 5.14 -7.61 -9.26
CA MET A 70 5.90 -6.37 -9.39
C MET A 70 7.14 -6.56 -10.26
N GLU A 71 7.89 -7.65 -10.07
CA GLU A 71 9.05 -7.96 -10.90
C GLU A 71 8.67 -8.22 -12.37
N ARG A 72 7.57 -8.95 -12.62
CA ARG A 72 7.11 -9.29 -13.96
C ARG A 72 6.61 -8.09 -14.74
N TYR A 73 5.85 -7.22 -14.10
CA TYR A 73 5.25 -6.04 -14.75
C TYR A 73 6.14 -4.78 -14.67
N GLY A 74 7.22 -4.83 -13.90
CA GLY A 74 8.09 -3.68 -13.68
C GLY A 74 7.41 -2.58 -12.86
N ILE A 75 6.75 -2.98 -11.77
CA ILE A 75 6.22 -2.07 -10.75
C ILE A 75 7.31 -1.85 -9.71
N ASP A 76 7.58 -0.59 -9.41
CA ASP A 76 8.67 -0.20 -8.52
C ASP A 76 8.22 -0.12 -7.06
N MET A 77 6.97 0.30 -6.82
CA MET A 77 6.35 0.38 -5.49
C MET A 77 4.85 0.09 -5.55
N THR A 78 4.31 -0.50 -4.49
CA THR A 78 2.89 -0.82 -4.34
C THR A 78 2.34 -0.23 -3.06
N PHE A 79 1.17 0.39 -3.15
CA PHE A 79 0.41 0.91 -2.03
C PHE A 79 -0.61 -0.12 -1.56
N ILE A 80 -0.39 -0.65 -0.36
CA ILE A 80 -1.26 -1.59 0.32
C ILE A 80 -2.46 -0.80 0.84
N LYS A 81 -3.65 -1.16 0.36
CA LYS A 81 -4.91 -0.63 0.86
C LYS A 81 -5.42 -1.50 2.00
N PRO A 82 -5.97 -0.88 3.05
CA PRO A 82 -6.78 -1.57 4.02
C PRO A 82 -7.87 -2.39 3.33
N PRO A 83 -8.22 -3.53 3.91
CA PRO A 83 -9.17 -4.44 3.33
C PRO A 83 -10.54 -3.79 3.20
N SER A 84 -11.24 -4.11 2.11
CA SER A 84 -12.64 -3.73 1.89
C SER A 84 -13.63 -4.53 2.73
N GLN A 85 -13.12 -5.40 3.61
CA GLN A 85 -13.83 -6.24 4.56
C GLN A 85 -13.23 -6.02 5.97
N ILE A 86 -13.86 -6.60 6.99
CA ILE A 86 -13.36 -6.52 8.36
C ILE A 86 -12.14 -7.45 8.50
N GLY A 87 -11.04 -6.91 9.03
CA GLY A 87 -9.73 -7.55 9.12
C GLY A 87 -9.03 -7.64 7.75
N PRO A 88 -7.70 -7.85 7.68
CA PRO A 88 -6.66 -7.87 8.72
C PRO A 88 -6.39 -6.52 9.42
N PRO A 89 -5.69 -6.56 10.57
CA PRO A 89 -5.34 -5.35 11.33
C PRO A 89 -4.17 -4.58 10.71
N ASN A 90 -4.00 -3.32 11.12
CA ASN A 90 -2.95 -2.43 10.60
C ASN A 90 -1.54 -3.00 10.81
N GLU A 91 -1.29 -3.66 11.95
CA GLU A 91 0.01 -4.24 12.32
C GLU A 91 0.54 -5.19 11.24
N MET A 92 -0.35 -5.96 10.60
CA MET A 92 0.03 -6.85 9.51
C MET A 92 0.58 -6.09 8.29
N HIS A 93 -0.02 -4.94 7.94
CA HIS A 93 0.48 -4.10 6.85
C HIS A 93 1.77 -3.38 7.23
N ALA A 94 1.90 -2.95 8.49
CA ALA A 94 3.13 -2.41 9.03
C ALA A 94 4.29 -3.41 8.90
N GLU A 95 4.06 -4.68 9.23
CA GLU A 95 5.06 -5.75 9.07
C GLU A 95 5.47 -5.97 7.59
N MET A 96 4.52 -5.90 6.65
CA MET A 96 4.84 -5.98 5.22
C MET A 96 5.71 -4.80 4.76
N VAL A 97 5.39 -3.59 5.23
CA VAL A 97 6.19 -2.37 4.95
C VAL A 97 7.58 -2.49 5.56
N ASP A 98 7.70 -2.97 6.79
CA ASP A 98 8.99 -3.13 7.47
C ASP A 98 9.88 -4.18 6.77
N ARG A 99 9.30 -5.26 6.22
CA ARG A 99 10.03 -6.27 5.46
C ARG A 99 10.53 -5.79 4.10
N HIS A 100 9.77 -4.92 3.42
CA HIS A 100 10.10 -4.42 2.09
C HIS A 100 9.82 -2.91 1.95
N PRO A 101 10.54 -2.05 2.68
CA PRO A 101 10.26 -0.61 2.74
C PRO A 101 10.62 0.13 1.44
N ASP A 102 11.32 -0.51 0.51
CA ASP A 102 11.56 0.00 -0.84
C ASP A 102 10.44 -0.39 -1.83
N LYS A 103 9.60 -1.37 -1.47
CA LYS A 103 8.54 -1.91 -2.32
C LYS A 103 7.14 -1.56 -1.85
N PHE A 104 6.91 -1.40 -0.56
CA PHE A 104 5.58 -1.19 -0.01
C PHE A 104 5.43 0.12 0.76
N ARG A 105 4.25 0.73 0.60
CA ARG A 105 3.67 1.70 1.52
C ARG A 105 2.27 1.25 1.86
N ALA A 106 1.74 1.62 3.03
CA ALA A 106 0.41 1.21 3.45
C ALA A 106 -0.46 2.40 3.81
N PHE A 107 -1.76 2.25 3.62
CA PHE A 107 -2.77 3.08 4.26
C PHE A 107 -3.28 2.35 5.52
N CYS A 108 -3.81 3.07 6.51
CA CYS A 108 -4.43 2.50 7.70
C CYS A 108 -5.94 2.80 7.75
N THR A 109 -6.65 2.05 8.60
CA THR A 109 -8.07 2.31 8.97
C THR A 109 -8.36 1.66 10.33
N ASP A 110 -9.58 1.79 10.85
CA ASP A 110 -10.06 1.30 12.16
C ASP A 110 -10.37 -0.22 12.19
N GLN A 111 -9.51 -1.06 11.61
CA GLN A 111 -9.78 -2.51 11.49
C GLN A 111 -9.86 -3.23 12.84
N THR A 112 -9.05 -2.86 13.81
CA THR A 112 -9.04 -3.51 15.12
C THR A 112 -10.32 -3.20 15.90
N GLN A 113 -10.81 -1.96 15.86
CA GLN A 113 -12.12 -1.64 16.41
C GLN A 113 -13.23 -2.38 15.68
N LYS A 114 -13.25 -2.37 14.35
CA LYS A 114 -14.25 -3.11 13.55
C LYS A 114 -14.29 -4.59 13.90
N LEU A 115 -13.12 -5.22 14.11
CA LEU A 115 -13.02 -6.61 14.56
C LEU A 115 -13.67 -6.82 15.93
N LYS A 116 -13.39 -5.96 16.90
CA LYS A 116 -14.02 -6.02 18.24
C LYS A 116 -15.54 -5.90 18.15
N VAL A 117 -16.05 -4.98 17.33
CA VAL A 117 -17.50 -4.80 17.16
C VAL A 117 -18.13 -6.00 16.46
N ALA A 118 -17.50 -6.52 15.41
CA ALA A 118 -17.95 -7.74 14.72
C ALA A 118 -17.97 -8.98 15.64
N GLN A 119 -17.07 -9.04 16.63
CA GLN A 119 -17.00 -10.09 17.64
C GLN A 119 -17.96 -9.88 18.82
N GLY A 120 -18.63 -8.72 18.89
CA GLY A 120 -19.54 -8.35 19.99
C GLY A 120 -18.82 -7.90 21.26
N GLU A 121 -17.56 -7.48 21.14
CA GLU A 121 -16.69 -7.06 22.25
C GLU A 121 -16.74 -5.55 22.51
N ALA A 122 -17.26 -4.78 21.56
CA ALA A 122 -17.39 -3.32 21.65
C ALA A 122 -18.61 -2.83 20.84
N GLU A 123 -19.04 -1.60 21.11
CA GLU A 123 -19.89 -0.82 20.18
C GLU A 123 -18.99 0.08 19.33
N TRP A 124 -19.41 0.39 18.11
CA TRP A 124 -18.65 1.30 17.26
C TRP A 124 -18.85 2.75 17.70
N ASP A 125 -17.75 3.48 17.79
CA ASP A 125 -17.70 4.91 18.08
C ASP A 125 -16.52 5.57 17.34
N ILE A 126 -16.69 6.84 16.98
CA ILE A 126 -15.71 7.57 16.15
C ILE A 126 -14.42 7.90 16.89
N ASP A 127 -14.46 8.07 18.21
CA ASP A 127 -13.29 8.49 19.00
C ASP A 127 -12.28 7.34 19.10
N SER A 128 -12.74 6.13 19.36
CA SER A 128 -11.94 4.90 19.32
C SER A 128 -11.35 4.67 17.92
N SER A 129 -12.12 4.95 16.86
CA SER A 129 -11.67 4.78 15.47
C SER A 129 -10.57 5.75 15.11
N ALA A 130 -10.77 7.02 15.49
CA ALA A 130 -9.81 8.08 15.29
C ALA A 130 -8.53 7.82 16.08
N ALA A 131 -8.64 7.35 17.32
CA ALA A 131 -7.48 7.00 18.15
C ALA A 131 -6.65 5.85 17.54
N GLU A 132 -7.30 4.82 16.99
CA GLU A 132 -6.61 3.73 16.29
C GLU A 132 -5.85 4.24 15.05
N VAL A 133 -6.51 5.07 14.24
CA VAL A 133 -5.91 5.65 13.03
C VAL A 133 -4.75 6.59 13.39
N ASP A 134 -4.92 7.45 14.39
CA ASP A 134 -3.87 8.36 14.87
C ASP A 134 -2.65 7.59 15.37
N ALA A 135 -2.87 6.55 16.18
CA ALA A 135 -1.81 5.68 16.66
C ALA A 135 -1.07 4.99 15.50
N ALA A 136 -1.80 4.51 14.48
CA ALA A 136 -1.20 3.93 13.29
C ALA A 136 -0.36 4.95 12.52
N LEU A 137 -0.90 6.14 12.23
CA LEU A 137 -0.19 7.20 11.50
C LEU A 137 1.07 7.68 12.25
N ALA A 138 1.00 7.79 13.57
CA ALA A 138 2.13 8.19 14.43
C ALA A 138 3.34 7.25 14.32
N THR A 139 3.15 6.00 13.87
CA THR A 139 4.26 5.07 13.64
C THR A 139 5.16 5.46 12.45
N GLY A 140 4.69 6.31 11.54
CA GLY A 140 5.38 6.67 10.30
C GLY A 140 5.38 5.56 9.22
N ARG A 141 4.74 4.42 9.48
CA ARG A 141 4.65 3.29 8.52
C ARG A 141 3.53 3.41 7.51
N PHE A 142 2.54 4.26 7.82
CA PHE A 142 1.38 4.49 7.00
C PHE A 142 1.43 5.89 6.38
N ILE A 143 1.00 6.00 5.13
CA ILE A 143 1.04 7.24 4.34
C ILE A 143 -0.33 7.94 4.27
N GLY A 144 -1.35 7.38 4.89
CA GLY A 144 -2.69 7.98 4.93
C GLY A 144 -3.76 7.01 5.42
N ILE A 145 -5.00 7.51 5.39
CA ILE A 145 -6.21 6.77 5.75
C ILE A 145 -6.85 6.24 4.46
N GLY A 146 -7.33 5.01 4.44
CA GLY A 146 -8.07 4.51 3.29
C GLY A 146 -8.46 3.04 3.35
N GLU A 147 -9.03 2.46 2.30
CA GLU A 147 -9.66 3.19 1.18
C GLU A 147 -10.81 4.08 1.67
N PHE A 148 -11.48 3.67 2.74
CA PHE A 148 -12.58 4.39 3.36
C PHE A 148 -12.13 5.11 4.62
N VAL A 149 -12.80 6.21 4.92
CA VAL A 149 -12.72 6.81 6.26
C VAL A 149 -13.41 5.89 7.28
N PRO A 150 -12.96 5.92 8.55
CA PRO A 150 -13.67 5.21 9.61
C PRO A 150 -15.16 5.56 9.63
N ARG A 151 -15.99 4.54 9.76
CA ARG A 151 -17.45 4.67 9.79
C ARG A 151 -18.07 3.48 10.50
N ASP A 152 -19.29 3.67 11.00
CA ASP A 152 -20.12 2.55 11.46
C ASP A 152 -20.50 1.66 10.27
N TRP A 153 -20.25 0.36 10.37
CA TRP A 153 -20.57 -0.61 9.32
C TRP A 153 -21.91 -1.33 9.57
N ASP A 154 -22.68 -0.93 10.59
CA ASP A 154 -24.07 -1.35 10.71
C ASP A 154 -24.83 -0.93 9.43
N PRO A 155 -25.42 -1.88 8.68
CA PRO A 155 -26.09 -1.61 7.41
C PRO A 155 -27.32 -0.71 7.57
N ARG A 156 -27.76 -0.43 8.81
CA ARG A 156 -28.84 0.52 9.11
C ARG A 156 -28.35 1.96 9.25
N LYS A 157 -27.04 2.17 9.38
CA LYS A 157 -26.40 3.49 9.57
C LYS A 157 -25.63 3.91 8.32
N ILE A 158 -26.31 3.89 7.18
CA ILE A 158 -25.73 4.33 5.91
C ILE A 158 -25.72 5.86 5.86
N TYR A 159 -24.54 6.46 5.76
CA TYR A 159 -24.43 7.90 5.49
C TYR A 159 -25.12 8.25 4.17
N THR A 160 -26.00 9.22 4.24
CA THR A 160 -26.58 9.91 3.09
C THR A 160 -25.50 10.65 2.30
N PHE A 161 -25.81 11.12 1.10
CA PHE A 161 -24.84 11.86 0.30
C PHE A 161 -24.47 13.21 0.94
N GLU A 162 -25.39 13.81 1.70
CA GLU A 162 -25.16 15.08 2.40
C GLU A 162 -24.27 14.93 3.64
N GLU A 163 -24.15 13.72 4.19
CA GLU A 163 -23.33 13.41 5.36
C GLU A 163 -21.90 12.92 5.01
N ARG A 164 -21.58 12.74 3.72
CA ARG A 164 -20.27 12.28 3.22
C ARG A 164 -19.37 13.44 2.82
#